data_AF-A8FQP1-F1
#
_entry.id   AF-A8FQP1-F1
#
_cell.length_a   1.000
_cell.length_b   1.000
_cell.length_c   1.000
_cell.angle_alpha   90.00
_cell.angle_beta   90.00
_cell.angle_gamma   90.00
#
_symmetry.space_group_name_H-M   'P 1'
#
loop_
_entity.id
_entity.type
_entity.pdbx_description
1 polymer ?
#
loop_
_entity_poly.entity_id
_entity_poly.type
_entity_poly.pdbx_seq_one_letter_code
_entity_poly.pdbx_strand_id
1 'polypeptide(L)'
;MNKQSGFTLIELVVVIIILGILAVTAAPKFINLQSDARVSTLQGMKAAIQGANSLYYSKAAIGSHEKKDSVTVEGVLVSYGYLQATKANMVLALEIAESDWTIDDTTDRVAGVPPAKSTPGVITISQTDAPSTCTFTYTEADSASDTPSFSVMPDADKC
;
A
#
# COMPACT_ATOMS: atom_id res chain seq x y z
N MET A 1 1.49 -31.50 56.18
CA MET A 1 0.62 -30.31 56.05
C MET A 1 1.39 -29.26 55.27
N ASN A 2 1.07 -29.06 54.00
CA ASN A 2 1.70 -28.02 53.18
C ASN A 2 1.15 -26.66 53.63
N LYS A 3 2.01 -25.78 54.13
CA LYS A 3 1.67 -24.38 54.41
C LYS A 3 1.45 -23.69 53.07
N GLN A 4 0.20 -23.39 52.74
CA GLN A 4 -0.12 -22.52 51.62
C GLN A 4 0.29 -21.09 52.01
N SER A 5 1.43 -20.65 51.47
CA SER A 5 1.84 -19.24 51.55
C SER A 5 0.91 -18.44 50.65
N GLY A 6 -0.11 -17.81 51.25
CA GLY A 6 -0.98 -16.90 50.53
C GLY A 6 -0.20 -15.67 50.05
N PHE A 7 -0.47 -15.23 48.83
CA PHE A 7 0.06 -13.96 48.29
C PHE A 7 -0.49 -12.80 49.12
N THR A 8 0.34 -11.81 49.44
CA THR A 8 -0.13 -10.65 50.21
C THR A 8 -0.93 -9.71 49.31
N LEU A 9 -1.97 -9.06 49.85
CA LEU A 9 -2.73 -8.05 49.10
C LEU A 9 -1.82 -6.90 48.63
N ILE A 10 -0.79 -6.55 49.40
CA ILE A 10 0.14 -5.49 49.05
C ILE A 10 1.03 -5.86 47.86
N GLU A 11 1.49 -7.11 47.74
CA GLU A 11 2.25 -7.55 46.56
C GLU A 11 1.41 -7.44 45.28
N LEU A 12 0.13 -7.84 45.34
CA LEU A 12 -0.76 -7.72 44.20
C LEU A 12 -0.97 -6.25 43.79
N VAL A 13 -1.16 -5.35 44.77
CA VAL A 13 -1.34 -3.91 44.53
C VAL A 13 -0.08 -3.28 43.94
N VAL A 14 1.11 -3.61 44.44
CA VAL A 14 2.36 -3.07 43.90
C VAL A 14 2.58 -3.50 42.45
N VAL A 15 2.25 -4.75 42.10
CA VAL A 15 2.41 -5.27 40.73
C VAL A 15 1.52 -4.49 39.75
N ILE A 16 0.24 -4.28 40.06
CA ILE A 16 -0.66 -3.53 39.16
C ILE A 16 -0.24 -2.06 39.01
N ILE A 17 0.33 -1.44 40.05
CA ILE A 17 0.86 -0.07 40.00
C ILE A 17 2.05 -0.01 39.05
N ILE A 18 3.01 -0.94 39.17
CA ILE A 18 4.18 -1.00 38.30
C ILE A 18 3.76 -1.23 36.85
N LEU A 19 2.84 -2.18 36.60
CA LEU A 19 2.30 -2.43 35.26
C LEU A 19 1.58 -1.20 34.69
N GLY A 20 0.86 -0.45 35.53
CA GLY A 20 0.20 0.80 35.13
C GLY A 20 1.19 1.87 34.64
N ILE A 21 2.29 2.08 35.37
CA ILE A 21 3.33 3.06 34.99
C ILE A 21 4.02 2.65 33.68
N LEU A 22 4.35 1.36 33.55
CA LEU A 22 4.98 0.82 32.34
C LEU A 22 4.04 0.94 31.13
N ALA A 23 2.74 0.69 31.30
CA ALA A 23 1.77 0.81 30.22
C ALA A 23 1.67 2.25 29.69
N VAL A 24 1.57 3.25 30.57
CA VAL A 24 1.42 4.67 30.18
C VAL A 24 2.67 5.19 29.46
N THR A 25 3.87 4.75 29.86
CA THR A 25 5.11 5.18 29.23
C THR A 25 5.42 4.46 27.91
N ALA A 26 5.00 3.19 27.78
CA ALA A 26 5.20 2.40 26.57
C ALA A 26 4.18 2.69 25.47
N ALA A 27 2.93 3.01 25.82
CA ALA A 27 1.83 3.17 24.85
C ALA A 27 2.12 4.23 23.76
N PRO A 28 2.61 5.46 24.07
CA PRO A 28 2.89 6.46 23.03
C PRO A 28 3.98 6.00 22.04
N LYS A 29 5.01 5.32 22.55
CA LYS A 29 6.08 4.79 21.70
C LYS A 29 5.58 3.67 20.79
N PHE A 30 4.71 2.80 21.30
CA PHE A 30 4.13 1.71 20.52
C PHE A 30 3.19 2.19 19.41
N ILE A 31 2.48 3.30 19.63
CA ILE A 31 1.64 3.94 18.60
C ILE A 31 2.51 4.48 17.46
N ASN A 32 3.55 5.25 17.77
CA ASN A 32 4.45 5.80 16.74
C ASN A 32 5.16 4.71 15.93
N LEU A 33 5.60 3.62 16.57
CA LEU A 33 6.24 2.51 15.86
C LEU A 33 5.29 1.81 14.88
N GLN A 34 4.00 1.71 15.22
CA GLN A 34 3.01 1.13 14.31
C GLN A 34 2.81 2.03 13.09
N SER A 35 2.67 3.34 13.29
CA SER A 35 2.46 4.26 12.17
C SER A 35 3.68 4.34 11.26
N ASP A 36 4.89 4.38 11.81
CA ASP A 36 6.14 4.29 11.05
C ASP A 36 6.23 2.97 10.24
N ALA A 37 5.78 1.86 10.82
CA ALA A 37 5.74 0.57 10.14
C ALA A 37 4.75 0.57 8.96
N ARG A 38 3.57 1.20 9.13
CA ARG A 38 2.58 1.36 8.05
C ARG A 38 3.14 2.19 6.89
N VAL A 39 3.75 3.34 7.19
CA VAL A 39 4.40 4.19 6.17
C VAL A 39 5.51 3.43 5.45
N SER A 40 6.35 2.69 6.18
CA SER A 40 7.43 1.88 5.59
C SER A 40 6.89 0.79 4.66
N THR A 41 5.75 0.18 5.01
CA THR A 41 5.12 -0.84 4.17
C THR A 41 4.50 -0.23 2.91
N LEU A 42 3.88 0.95 3.01
CA LEU A 42 3.39 1.71 1.84
C LEU A 42 4.54 2.10 0.91
N GLN A 43 5.68 2.53 1.45
CA GLN A 43 6.89 2.79 0.66
C GLN A 43 7.39 1.52 -0.05
N GLY A 44 7.35 0.38 0.63
CA GLY A 44 7.66 -0.92 0.03
C GLY A 44 6.76 -1.24 -1.16
N MET A 45 5.45 -1.03 -1.02
CA MET A 45 4.51 -1.25 -2.13
C MET A 45 4.71 -0.26 -3.27
N LYS A 46 4.98 1.02 -2.99
CA LYS A 46 5.36 2.00 -4.01
C LYS A 46 6.56 1.52 -4.82
N ALA A 47 7.60 1.05 -4.13
CA ALA A 47 8.81 0.52 -4.77
C ALA A 47 8.51 -0.74 -5.61
N ALA A 48 7.61 -1.62 -5.14
CA ALA A 48 7.16 -2.76 -5.91
C ALA A 48 6.46 -2.35 -7.22
N ILE A 49 5.57 -1.35 -7.17
CA ILE A 49 4.92 -0.79 -8.38
C ILE A 49 5.95 -0.17 -9.33
N GLN A 50 6.93 0.56 -8.81
CA GLN A 50 8.02 1.11 -9.64
C GLN A 50 8.83 0.01 -10.33
N GLY A 51 9.16 -1.06 -9.62
CA GLY A 51 9.84 -2.23 -10.17
C GLY A 51 9.01 -2.93 -11.24
N ALA A 52 7.72 -3.16 -10.97
CA ALA A 52 6.79 -3.76 -11.92
C ALA A 52 6.62 -2.90 -13.18
N ASN A 53 6.52 -1.57 -13.03
CA ASN A 53 6.50 -0.64 -14.15
C ASN A 53 7.74 -0.75 -15.04
N SER A 54 8.95 -0.81 -14.45
CA SER A 54 10.18 -1.01 -15.23
C SER A 54 10.21 -2.35 -15.96
N LEU A 55 9.72 -3.41 -15.31
CA LEU A 55 9.66 -4.75 -15.89
C LEU A 55 8.68 -4.80 -17.07
N TYR A 56 7.46 -4.32 -16.88
CA TYR A 56 6.42 -4.34 -17.91
C TYR A 56 6.74 -3.38 -19.06
N TYR A 57 7.39 -2.24 -18.78
CA TYR A 57 7.86 -1.36 -19.84
C TYR A 57 8.86 -2.06 -20.75
N SER A 58 9.82 -2.80 -20.17
CA SER A 58 10.80 -3.57 -20.93
C SER A 58 10.11 -4.65 -21.79
N LYS A 59 9.14 -5.37 -21.22
CA LYS A 59 8.35 -6.38 -21.95
C LYS A 59 7.54 -5.75 -23.09
N ALA A 60 6.90 -4.60 -22.85
CA ALA A 60 6.15 -3.88 -23.85
C ALA A 60 7.03 -3.35 -24.98
N ALA A 61 8.22 -2.83 -24.68
CA ALA A 61 9.17 -2.33 -25.68
C ALA A 61 9.65 -3.45 -26.62
N ILE A 62 9.90 -4.66 -26.10
CA ILE A 62 10.24 -5.83 -26.94
C ILE A 62 9.11 -6.14 -27.92
N GLY A 63 7.85 -6.01 -27.48
CA GLY A 63 6.67 -6.19 -28.32
C GLY A 63 6.32 -5.00 -29.23
N SER A 64 7.09 -3.90 -29.21
CA SER A 64 6.71 -2.63 -29.86
C SER A 64 5.33 -2.13 -29.39
N HIS A 65 5.10 -2.17 -28.08
CA HIS A 65 3.84 -1.84 -27.40
C HIS A 65 3.99 -0.65 -26.45
N GLU A 66 5.18 -0.10 -26.30
CA GLU A 66 5.54 1.01 -25.39
C GLU A 66 4.83 2.34 -25.73
N LYS A 67 4.27 2.46 -26.94
CA LYS A 67 3.50 3.64 -27.37
C LYS A 67 2.01 3.37 -27.50
N LYS A 68 1.57 2.14 -27.21
CA LYS A 68 0.15 1.78 -27.28
C LYS A 68 -0.52 2.25 -26.00
N ASP A 69 -1.67 2.88 -26.20
CA ASP A 69 -2.43 3.43 -25.10
C ASP A 69 -2.92 2.36 -24.12
N SER A 70 -3.42 1.21 -24.60
CA SER A 70 -3.76 0.05 -23.77
C SER A 70 -3.50 -1.23 -24.55
N VAL A 71 -2.76 -2.16 -23.95
CA VAL A 71 -2.49 -3.48 -24.53
C VAL A 71 -2.16 -4.48 -23.43
N THR A 72 -2.54 -5.73 -23.64
CA THR A 72 -2.19 -6.82 -22.72
C THR A 72 -0.81 -7.37 -23.05
N VAL A 73 0.07 -7.38 -22.05
CA VAL A 73 1.40 -7.99 -22.10
C VAL A 73 1.44 -9.06 -21.01
N GLU A 74 1.50 -10.34 -21.42
CA GLU A 74 1.53 -11.48 -20.50
C GLU A 74 0.39 -11.49 -19.47
N GLY A 75 -0.83 -11.16 -19.91
CA GLY A 75 -2.02 -11.16 -19.06
C GLY A 75 -2.23 -9.87 -18.25
N VAL A 76 -1.23 -8.98 -18.20
CA VAL A 76 -1.30 -7.67 -17.52
C VAL A 76 -1.57 -6.57 -18.53
N LEU A 77 -2.49 -5.66 -18.20
CA LEU A 77 -2.78 -4.48 -19.00
C LEU A 77 -1.70 -3.42 -18.77
N VAL A 78 -1.11 -2.97 -19.86
CA VAL A 78 -0.16 -1.86 -19.85
C VAL A 78 -0.70 -0.68 -20.64
N SER A 79 -0.49 0.52 -20.09
CA SER A 79 -0.68 1.79 -20.77
C SER A 79 0.65 2.46 -21.03
N TYR A 80 0.96 2.68 -22.31
CA TYR A 80 2.23 3.24 -22.76
C TYR A 80 3.44 2.48 -22.19
N GLY A 81 3.30 1.15 -22.09
CA GLY A 81 4.30 0.24 -21.53
C GLY A 81 4.28 0.09 -20.01
N TYR A 82 3.58 0.95 -19.27
CA TYR A 82 3.51 0.89 -17.81
C TYR A 82 2.22 0.23 -17.32
N LEU A 83 2.13 -0.15 -16.05
CA LEU A 83 0.91 -0.74 -15.49
C LEU A 83 -0.28 0.21 -15.64
N GLN A 84 -1.37 -0.32 -16.19
CA GLN A 84 -2.65 0.36 -16.20
C GLN A 84 -3.20 0.45 -14.76
N ALA A 85 -3.76 1.61 -14.40
CA ALA A 85 -4.34 1.90 -13.09
C ALA A 85 -5.70 1.21 -12.95
N THR A 86 -5.69 -0.10 -12.72
CA THR A 86 -6.87 -0.88 -12.32
C THR A 86 -6.55 -1.82 -11.17
N LYS A 87 -7.52 -2.06 -10.29
CA LYS A 87 -7.37 -2.98 -9.15
C LYS A 87 -6.94 -4.37 -9.58
N ALA A 88 -7.67 -4.97 -10.52
CA ALA A 88 -7.37 -6.32 -11.01
C ALA A 88 -5.96 -6.41 -11.62
N ASN A 89 -5.52 -5.34 -12.28
CA ASN A 89 -4.21 -5.30 -12.90
C ASN A 89 -3.08 -5.20 -11.87
N MET A 90 -3.25 -4.42 -10.81
CA MET A 90 -2.27 -4.32 -9.73
C MET A 90 -2.14 -5.61 -8.94
N VAL A 91 -3.26 -6.27 -8.62
CA VAL A 91 -3.26 -7.57 -7.94
C VAL A 91 -2.50 -8.61 -8.76
N LEU A 92 -2.76 -8.65 -10.08
CA LEU A 92 -2.08 -9.57 -10.98
C LEU A 92 -0.59 -9.25 -11.18
N ALA A 93 -0.24 -7.99 -11.40
CA ALA A 93 1.12 -7.58 -11.72
C ALA A 93 2.08 -7.61 -10.53
N LEU A 94 1.56 -7.40 -9.32
CA LEU A 94 2.35 -7.36 -8.08
C LEU A 94 2.25 -8.66 -7.27
N GLU A 95 1.37 -9.59 -7.69
CA GLU A 95 1.10 -10.84 -6.98
C GLU A 95 0.75 -10.62 -5.49
N ILE A 96 -0.05 -9.58 -5.21
CA ILE A 96 -0.44 -9.20 -3.84
C ILE A 96 -1.77 -9.82 -3.44
N ALA A 97 -1.93 -10.10 -2.14
CA ALA A 97 -3.18 -10.56 -1.57
C ALA A 97 -4.14 -9.39 -1.30
N GLU A 98 -5.38 -9.48 -1.81
CA GLU A 98 -6.43 -8.49 -1.55
C GLU A 98 -6.87 -8.42 -0.09
N SER A 99 -6.51 -9.41 0.74
CA SER A 99 -6.74 -9.36 2.19
C SER A 99 -5.90 -8.30 2.87
N ASP A 100 -4.72 -7.99 2.32
CA ASP A 100 -3.71 -7.16 2.99
C ASP A 100 -3.74 -5.71 2.48
N TRP A 101 -4.33 -5.50 1.31
CA TRP A 101 -4.34 -4.22 0.61
C TRP A 101 -5.73 -3.84 0.13
N THR A 102 -6.10 -2.59 0.40
CA THR A 102 -7.27 -1.95 -0.18
C THR A 102 -6.80 -1.09 -1.36
N ILE A 103 -7.32 -1.40 -2.55
CA ILE A 103 -7.16 -0.58 -3.76
C ILE A 103 -8.52 0.02 -4.07
N ASP A 104 -8.62 1.33 -3.94
CA ASP A 104 -9.81 2.10 -4.30
C ASP A 104 -9.84 2.30 -5.82
N ASP A 105 -10.88 1.75 -6.45
CA ASP A 105 -11.13 1.73 -7.89
C ASP A 105 -12.11 2.81 -8.37
N THR A 106 -12.45 3.79 -7.53
CA THR A 106 -13.44 4.83 -7.86
C THR A 106 -13.04 5.63 -9.12
N THR A 107 -11.75 5.75 -9.40
CA THR A 107 -11.18 6.38 -10.60
C THR A 107 -10.35 5.42 -11.45
N ASP A 108 -10.58 4.11 -11.29
CA ASP A 108 -9.93 3.07 -12.09
C ASP A 108 -10.15 3.31 -13.58
N ARG A 109 -9.17 2.89 -14.37
CA ARG A 109 -9.36 2.77 -15.80
C ARG A 109 -10.26 1.58 -16.13
N VAL A 110 -11.19 1.77 -17.06
CA VAL A 110 -11.98 0.67 -17.59
C VAL A 110 -11.09 -0.21 -18.48
N ALA A 111 -10.99 -1.51 -18.16
CA ALA A 111 -10.21 -2.46 -18.94
C ALA A 111 -10.63 -2.46 -20.43
N GLY A 112 -9.67 -2.32 -21.33
CA GLY A 112 -9.92 -2.31 -22.78
C GLY A 112 -10.54 -1.02 -23.34
N VAL A 113 -10.77 -0.01 -22.51
CA VAL A 113 -11.21 1.33 -22.94
C VAL A 113 -10.01 2.28 -22.84
N PRO A 114 -9.53 2.82 -23.97
CA PRO A 114 -8.61 3.95 -23.95
C PRO A 114 -9.15 5.09 -23.09
N PRO A 115 -8.32 5.87 -22.36
CA PRO A 115 -8.84 7.05 -21.69
C PRO A 115 -9.51 7.89 -22.77
N ALA A 116 -10.60 8.57 -22.42
CA ALA A 116 -11.17 9.59 -23.27
C ALA A 116 -10.20 10.79 -23.32
N LYS A 117 -9.00 10.61 -23.91
CA LYS A 117 -7.93 11.59 -24.18
C LYS A 117 -7.57 12.61 -23.10
N SER A 118 -7.98 12.45 -21.83
CA SER A 118 -7.81 13.55 -20.85
C SER A 118 -7.91 13.19 -19.37
N THR A 119 -8.19 11.94 -19.00
CA THR A 119 -8.15 11.54 -17.58
C THR A 119 -7.37 10.25 -17.46
N PRO A 120 -6.10 10.28 -17.02
CA PRO A 120 -5.36 9.07 -16.69
C PRO A 120 -6.09 8.34 -15.56
N GLY A 121 -6.08 7.01 -15.60
CA GLY A 121 -6.56 6.19 -14.50
C GLY A 121 -5.77 6.47 -13.22
N VAL A 122 -6.49 6.54 -12.11
CA VAL A 122 -5.91 6.82 -10.81
C VAL A 122 -6.43 5.79 -9.82
N ILE A 123 -5.52 5.18 -9.07
CA ILE A 123 -5.87 4.28 -7.97
C ILE A 123 -5.27 4.77 -6.67
N THR A 124 -6.03 4.62 -5.59
CA THR A 124 -5.54 4.92 -4.26
C THR A 124 -5.33 3.61 -3.52
N ILE A 125 -4.16 3.45 -2.90
CA ILE A 125 -3.77 2.21 -2.26
C ILE A 125 -3.45 2.45 -0.78
N SER A 126 -3.96 1.56 0.05
CA SER A 126 -3.76 1.55 1.50
C SER A 126 -3.69 0.12 2.02
N GLN A 127 -3.08 -0.06 3.20
CA GLN A 127 -3.16 -1.34 3.89
C GLN A 127 -4.58 -1.56 4.41
N THR A 128 -5.02 -2.82 4.47
CA THR A 128 -6.26 -3.18 5.18
C THR A 128 -6.19 -2.71 6.63
N ASP A 129 -7.31 -2.21 7.15
CA ASP A 129 -7.44 -1.65 8.51
C ASP A 129 -6.52 -0.44 8.81
N ALA A 130 -5.99 0.23 7.79
CA ALA A 130 -5.31 1.52 7.95
C ALA A 130 -6.32 2.67 8.05
N PRO A 131 -5.95 3.78 8.72
CA PRO A 131 -6.71 5.03 8.63
C PRO A 131 -6.93 5.43 7.16
N SER A 132 -8.07 6.06 6.85
CA SER A 132 -8.39 6.51 5.49
C SER A 132 -7.43 7.58 4.94
N THR A 133 -6.59 8.15 5.79
CA THR A 133 -5.53 9.10 5.44
C THR A 133 -4.17 8.45 5.19
N CYS A 134 -4.02 7.17 5.52
CA CYS A 134 -2.77 6.41 5.35
C CYS A 134 -2.74 5.75 3.97
N THR A 135 -2.69 6.57 2.94
CA THR A 135 -2.81 6.12 1.55
C THR A 135 -1.79 6.80 0.66
N PHE A 136 -1.50 6.19 -0.49
CA PHE A 136 -0.87 6.90 -1.59
C PHE A 136 -1.59 6.61 -2.90
N THR A 137 -1.41 7.51 -3.85
CA THR A 137 -2.08 7.43 -5.14
C THR A 137 -1.07 7.08 -6.23
N TYR A 138 -1.45 6.15 -7.11
CA TYR A 138 -0.78 5.87 -8.36
C TYR A 138 -1.60 6.43 -9.51
N THR A 139 -0.94 7.22 -10.36
CA THR A 139 -1.50 7.75 -11.61
C THR A 139 -0.74 7.13 -12.76
N GLU A 140 -1.44 6.43 -13.64
CA GLU A 140 -0.83 5.80 -14.81
C GLU A 140 -0.27 6.83 -15.81
N ALA A 141 0.46 6.35 -16.82
CA ALA A 141 0.93 7.19 -17.90
C ALA A 141 -0.24 7.67 -18.78
N ASP A 142 -0.29 8.98 -19.06
CA ASP A 142 -1.32 9.60 -19.91
C ASP A 142 -0.94 9.60 -21.40
N SER A 143 0.36 9.52 -21.70
CA SER A 143 0.88 9.46 -23.07
C SER A 143 2.16 8.64 -23.18
N ALA A 144 2.59 8.37 -24.42
CA ALA A 144 3.83 7.64 -24.72
C ALA A 144 5.12 8.35 -24.26
N SER A 145 5.04 9.64 -23.93
CA SER A 145 6.15 10.43 -23.39
C SER A 145 6.09 10.63 -21.88
N ASP A 146 4.99 10.23 -21.24
CA ASP A 146 4.79 10.39 -19.81
C ASP A 146 5.14 9.10 -19.07
N THR A 147 5.66 9.26 -17.87
CA THR A 147 5.85 8.16 -16.93
C THR A 147 4.75 8.20 -15.87
N PRO A 148 4.34 7.05 -15.32
CA PRO A 148 3.42 7.03 -14.20
C PRO A 148 3.97 7.82 -13.03
N SER A 149 3.07 8.42 -12.25
CA SER A 149 3.42 9.23 -11.09
C SER A 149 2.80 8.67 -9.81
N PHE A 150 3.38 9.08 -8.70
CA PHE A 150 2.94 8.69 -7.37
C PHE A 150 2.75 9.94 -6.53
N SER A 151 1.73 9.96 -5.68
CA SER A 151 1.61 11.00 -4.67
C SER A 151 2.78 10.96 -3.69
N VAL A 152 2.91 12.04 -2.91
CA VAL A 152 3.72 12.02 -1.69
C VAL A 152 3.21 10.93 -0.75
N MET A 153 4.13 10.30 -0.03
CA MET A 153 3.75 9.35 1.02
C MET A 153 3.08 10.13 2.17
N PRO A 154 2.12 9.52 2.87
CA PRO A 154 1.52 10.14 4.04
C PRO A 154 2.55 10.26 5.17
N ASP A 155 2.41 11.30 5.99
CA ASP A 155 3.17 11.43 7.22
C ASP A 155 2.75 10.36 8.23
N ALA A 156 3.65 10.00 9.14
CA ALA A 156 3.41 8.95 10.14
C ALA A 156 2.34 9.32 11.20
N ASP A 157 1.84 10.55 11.26
CA ASP A 157 0.68 10.92 12.09
C ASP A 157 -0.66 10.71 11.35
N LYS A 158 -0.60 10.52 10.03
CA LYS A 158 -1.75 10.19 9.16
C LYS A 158 -1.94 8.67 9.02
N CYS A 159 -1.00 7.92 9.58
CA CYS A 159 -0.97 6.48 9.77
C CYS A 159 -0.90 6.19 11.28
#